data_AF-A0A7V8F8F3-F1
#
_entry.id   AF-A0A7V8F8F3-F1
#
_cell.length_a   1.000
_cell.length_b   1.000
_cell.length_c   1.000
_cell.angle_alpha   90.00
_cell.angle_beta   90.00
_cell.angle_gamma   90.00
#
_symmetry.space_group_name_H-M   'P 1'
#
loop_
_entity.id
_entity.type
_entity.pdbx_description
1 polymer ?
#
loop_
_entity_poly.entity_id
_entity_poly.type
_entity_poly.pdbx_seq_one_letter_code
_entity_poly.pdbx_strand_id
1 'polypeptide(L)'
;MFGWLASFGVNARHRSASTIRWLAVAPRTLVEGLGQLGGVLYLAPRPVTCPVSTPLPTGCLVESAELAPLLATRYVGLTCAVTAEGPREWIDCVGAEGDTLARVYLLPDTDYLAWDGLFADAIAIEAPQRRAPDREWLRSCRARVLSFQRRRLVGFDVLGAQDVRISSLGRGVARDIAVSESVAITS
;
A
#
# COMPACT_ATOMS: atom_id res chain seq x y z
N MET A 1 19.40 1.96 -20.79
CA MET A 1 20.47 2.03 -19.78
C MET A 1 20.07 1.03 -18.69
N PHE A 2 20.51 -0.22 -18.83
CA PHE A 2 20.14 -1.33 -17.96
C PHE A 2 21.34 -1.69 -17.12
N GLY A 3 21.22 -1.68 -15.80
CA GLY A 3 22.35 -2.05 -14.96
C GLY A 3 22.02 -2.10 -13.50
N TRP A 4 21.33 -3.15 -13.04
CA TRP A 4 21.38 -3.60 -11.65
C TRP A 4 21.16 -5.12 -11.59
N LEU A 5 22.22 -5.87 -11.89
CA LEU A 5 22.41 -7.25 -11.42
C LEU A 5 23.88 -7.39 -11.03
N ALA A 6 24.18 -7.28 -9.73
CA ALA A 6 25.24 -8.02 -9.04
C ALA A 6 25.46 -7.41 -7.66
N SER A 7 25.18 -8.20 -6.61
CA SER A 7 26.12 -8.52 -5.53
C SER A 7 25.41 -9.31 -4.44
N PHE A 8 25.39 -10.64 -4.57
CA PHE A 8 25.07 -11.52 -3.45
C PHE A 8 26.39 -11.87 -2.74
N GLY A 9 26.76 -11.05 -1.76
CA GLY A 9 27.81 -11.37 -0.80
C GLY A 9 27.22 -12.19 0.34
N VAL A 10 27.62 -13.46 0.43
CA VAL A 10 27.36 -14.32 1.59
C VAL A 10 28.15 -13.77 2.78
N ASN A 11 27.46 -13.30 3.82
CA ASN A 11 27.87 -13.51 5.21
C ASN A 11 26.73 -13.28 6.20
N ALA A 12 26.62 -14.22 7.13
CA ALA A 12 25.51 -14.44 8.03
C ALA A 12 25.35 -13.37 9.11
N ARG A 13 24.13 -12.82 9.19
CA ARG A 13 23.24 -12.69 10.37
C ARG A 13 21.94 -12.12 9.81
N HIS A 14 20.85 -12.88 9.87
CA HIS A 14 19.53 -12.52 9.33
C HIS A 14 18.94 -11.30 10.06
N ARG A 15 19.48 -10.11 9.80
CA ARG A 15 18.75 -8.86 10.02
C ARG A 15 17.90 -8.70 8.77
N SER A 16 16.58 -8.75 8.92
CA SER A 16 15.70 -8.25 7.86
C SER A 16 16.05 -6.79 7.60
N ALA A 17 16.86 -6.55 6.56
CA ALA A 17 17.14 -5.22 6.09
C ALA A 17 15.84 -4.72 5.45
N SER A 18 15.30 -3.64 5.99
CA SER A 18 14.21 -2.90 5.36
C SER A 18 14.71 -1.51 5.01
N THR A 19 14.38 -1.06 3.82
CA THR A 19 14.59 0.32 3.36
C THR A 19 13.22 0.96 3.21
N ILE A 20 13.12 2.23 3.61
CA ILE A 20 11.89 3.00 3.46
C ILE A 20 12.23 4.30 2.75
N ARG A 21 11.58 4.56 1.62
CA ARG A 21 11.62 5.83 0.92
C ARG A 21 10.32 6.58 1.15
N TRP A 22 10.41 7.76 1.73
CA TRP A 22 9.26 8.60 2.02
C TRP A 22 8.99 9.60 0.91
N LEU A 23 7.73 9.74 0.54
CA LEU A 23 7.28 10.65 -0.50
C LEU A 23 6.07 11.44 -0.03
N ALA A 24 6.02 12.72 -0.39
CA ALA A 24 4.80 13.50 -0.33
C ALA A 24 3.96 13.23 -1.58
N VAL A 25 2.67 12.95 -1.40
CA VAL A 25 1.78 12.59 -2.52
C VAL A 25 0.45 13.32 -2.42
N ALA A 26 -0.02 13.80 -3.58
CA ALA A 26 -1.39 14.27 -3.70
C ALA A 26 -2.35 13.06 -3.75
N PRO A 27 -3.55 13.14 -3.13
CA PRO A 27 -4.52 12.05 -3.20
C PRO A 27 -4.89 11.65 -4.62
N ARG A 28 -4.91 12.62 -5.54
CA ARG A 28 -5.09 12.35 -6.98
C ARG A 28 -4.01 11.40 -7.48
N THR A 29 -2.72 11.75 -7.39
CA THR A 29 -1.60 10.89 -7.83
C THR A 29 -1.70 9.46 -7.28
N LEU A 30 -2.06 9.31 -6.00
CA LEU A 30 -2.27 8.00 -5.40
C LEU A 30 -3.43 7.24 -6.05
N VAL A 31 -4.60 7.86 -6.19
CA VAL A 31 -5.78 7.27 -6.85
C VAL A 31 -5.48 6.90 -8.31
N GLU A 32 -4.78 7.77 -9.03
CA GLU A 32 -4.41 7.55 -10.43
C GLU A 32 -3.50 6.34 -10.59
N GLY A 33 -2.49 6.26 -9.72
CA GLY A 33 -1.52 5.20 -9.76
C GLY A 33 -2.06 3.84 -9.30
N LEU A 34 -2.80 3.81 -8.17
CA LEU A 34 -3.28 2.56 -7.57
C LEU A 34 -4.16 1.76 -8.55
N GLY A 35 -4.94 2.46 -9.38
CA GLY A 35 -5.78 1.84 -10.41
C GLY A 35 -5.04 1.08 -11.51
N GLN A 36 -3.71 1.17 -11.58
CA GLN A 36 -2.88 0.49 -12.58
C GLN A 36 -2.14 -0.74 -12.04
N LEU A 37 -2.20 -1.00 -10.73
CA LEU A 37 -1.36 -2.02 -10.09
C LEU A 37 -1.82 -3.46 -10.35
N GLY A 38 -3.02 -3.71 -10.86
CA GLY A 38 -3.56 -5.06 -10.93
C GLY A 38 -3.89 -5.62 -9.54
N GLY A 39 -3.47 -6.85 -9.24
CA GLY A 39 -3.82 -7.54 -7.98
C GLY A 39 -2.84 -7.24 -6.84
N VAL A 40 -3.36 -6.75 -5.72
CA VAL A 40 -2.59 -6.38 -4.52
C VAL A 40 -3.22 -6.93 -3.25
N LEU A 41 -2.47 -6.93 -2.15
CA LEU A 41 -3.01 -7.20 -0.82
C LEU A 41 -3.17 -5.88 -0.05
N TYR A 42 -4.43 -5.49 0.17
CA TYR A 42 -4.81 -4.27 0.87
C TYR A 42 -5.12 -4.55 2.35
N LEU A 43 -4.52 -3.77 3.24
CA LEU A 43 -4.80 -3.77 4.67
C LEU A 43 -5.28 -2.38 5.07
N ALA A 44 -6.45 -2.32 5.70
CA ALA A 44 -6.92 -1.13 6.37
C ALA A 44 -7.66 -1.51 7.66
N PRO A 45 -7.58 -0.67 8.70
CA PRO A 45 -8.39 -0.84 9.90
C PRO A 45 -9.87 -0.80 9.52
N ARG A 46 -10.67 -1.64 10.17
CA ARG A 46 -12.13 -1.58 9.97
C ARG A 46 -12.59 -0.15 10.33
N PRO A 47 -13.40 0.52 9.49
CA PRO A 47 -13.88 1.85 9.81
C PRO A 47 -14.76 1.75 11.08
N VAL A 48 -14.24 2.22 12.21
CA VAL A 48 -14.95 2.21 13.51
C VAL A 48 -15.90 3.39 13.61
N THR A 49 -15.57 4.49 12.92
CA THR A 49 -16.37 5.72 12.75
C THR A 49 -15.77 6.53 11.61
N CYS A 50 -16.57 7.19 10.78
CA CYS A 50 -16.07 8.19 9.84
C CYS A 50 -15.47 9.35 10.63
N PRO A 51 -14.16 9.66 10.54
CA PRO A 51 -13.65 10.88 11.13
C PRO A 51 -14.28 12.06 10.36
N VAL A 52 -15.16 12.79 11.04
CA VAL A 52 -15.96 13.89 10.48
C VAL A 52 -15.11 15.12 10.06
N SER A 53 -13.81 15.12 10.34
CA SER A 53 -13.01 16.36 10.31
C SER A 53 -11.88 16.41 9.29
N THR A 54 -11.72 15.45 8.39
CA THR A 54 -10.73 15.59 7.30
C THR A 54 -11.37 16.25 6.08
N PRO A 55 -10.81 17.37 5.57
CA PRO A 55 -11.32 17.98 4.35
C PRO A 55 -11.20 16.96 3.21
N LEU A 56 -12.34 16.62 2.61
CA LEU A 56 -12.43 15.74 1.45
C LEU A 56 -11.53 16.31 0.34
N PRO A 57 -10.62 15.52 -0.24
CA PRO A 57 -9.81 15.98 -1.36
C PRO A 57 -10.71 16.43 -2.51
N THR A 58 -10.50 17.65 -3.01
CA THR A 58 -11.26 18.16 -4.13
C THR A 58 -11.05 17.29 -5.38
N GLY A 59 -12.14 16.76 -5.94
CA GLY A 59 -12.10 16.02 -7.20
C GLY A 59 -11.71 14.54 -7.09
N CYS A 60 -11.60 13.97 -5.88
CA CYS A 60 -11.41 12.52 -5.71
C CYS A 60 -12.50 11.91 -4.83
N LEU A 61 -13.02 10.75 -5.22
CA LEU A 61 -14.03 9.99 -4.49
C LEU A 61 -13.60 8.52 -4.37
N VAL A 62 -14.19 7.81 -3.42
CA VAL A 62 -14.07 6.35 -3.29
C VAL A 62 -15.43 5.69 -3.35
N GLU A 63 -15.48 4.46 -3.87
CA GLU A 63 -16.74 3.73 -4.05
C GLU A 63 -17.22 3.03 -2.78
N SER A 64 -16.33 2.83 -1.80
CA SER A 64 -16.64 2.16 -0.54
C SER A 64 -15.94 2.81 0.64
N ALA A 65 -16.53 2.68 1.83
CA ALA A 65 -15.99 3.24 3.07
C ALA A 65 -14.63 2.65 3.45
N GLU A 66 -14.34 1.42 3.03
CA GLU A 66 -13.07 0.74 3.30
C GLU A 66 -11.89 1.41 2.58
N LEU A 67 -12.15 2.12 1.48
CA LEU A 67 -11.14 2.86 0.71
C LEU A 67 -10.96 4.30 1.20
N ALA A 68 -11.83 4.80 2.08
CA ALA A 68 -11.76 6.16 2.61
C ALA A 68 -10.37 6.54 3.19
N PRO A 69 -9.62 5.64 3.86
CA PRO A 69 -8.26 5.94 4.33
C PRO A 69 -7.32 6.45 3.22
N LEU A 70 -7.50 6.00 1.97
CA LEU A 70 -6.66 6.40 0.84
C LEU A 70 -6.85 7.88 0.45
N LEU A 71 -8.03 8.45 0.67
CA LEU A 71 -8.29 9.87 0.41
C LEU A 71 -7.61 10.79 1.43
N ALA A 72 -7.38 10.30 2.65
CA ALA A 72 -6.73 11.06 3.72
C ALA A 72 -5.19 10.96 3.66
N THR A 73 -4.64 10.14 2.78
CA THR A 73 -3.19 9.98 2.58
C THR A 73 -2.53 11.29 2.13
N ARG A 74 -1.45 11.66 2.82
CA ARG A 74 -0.58 12.80 2.48
C ARG A 74 0.86 12.37 2.19
N TYR A 75 1.28 11.29 2.83
CA TYR A 75 2.61 10.73 2.68
C TYR A 75 2.50 9.26 2.37
N VAL A 76 3.48 8.75 1.62
CA VAL A 76 3.65 7.32 1.41
C VAL A 76 5.04 6.88 1.81
N GLY A 77 5.10 5.76 2.53
CA GLY A 77 6.34 5.06 2.84
C GLY A 77 6.48 3.86 1.93
N LEU A 78 7.32 3.95 0.91
CA LEU A 78 7.68 2.82 0.07
C LEU A 78 8.68 1.95 0.80
N THR A 79 8.24 0.79 1.25
CA THR A 79 9.10 -0.13 2.01
C THR A 79 9.46 -1.33 1.17
N CYS A 80 10.75 -1.67 1.14
CA CYS A 80 11.27 -2.92 0.63
C CYS A 80 11.96 -3.65 1.77
N ALA A 81 11.60 -4.90 2.02
CA ALA A 81 12.19 -5.72 3.08
C ALA A 81 12.53 -7.11 2.58
N VAL A 82 13.72 -7.60 2.95
CA VAL A 82 14.11 -8.99 2.71
C VAL A 82 13.74 -9.82 3.94
N THR A 83 12.73 -10.69 3.78
CA THR A 83 12.26 -11.63 4.81
C THR A 83 12.84 -13.03 4.57
N ALA A 84 12.63 -13.96 5.51
CA ALA A 84 13.05 -15.35 5.31
C ALA A 84 12.28 -16.02 4.16
N GLU A 85 11.06 -15.55 3.89
CA GLU A 85 10.17 -16.03 2.84
C GLU A 85 10.43 -15.36 1.48
N GLY A 86 11.32 -14.36 1.44
CA GLY A 86 11.69 -13.62 0.23
C GLY A 86 11.54 -12.09 0.35
N PRO A 87 11.81 -11.35 -0.74
CA PRO A 87 11.60 -9.91 -0.77
C PRO A 87 10.10 -9.58 -0.69
N ARG A 88 9.78 -8.52 0.05
CA ARG A 88 8.43 -7.98 0.19
C ARG A 88 8.46 -6.49 0.02
N GLU A 89 7.49 -5.97 -0.71
CA GLU A 89 7.35 -4.56 -0.97
C GLU A 89 5.93 -4.10 -0.63
N TRP A 90 5.83 -2.91 -0.04
CA TRP A 90 4.54 -2.32 0.30
C TRP A 90 4.59 -0.80 0.38
N ILE A 91 3.41 -0.20 0.27
CA ILE A 91 3.15 1.21 0.57
C ILE A 91 2.50 1.31 1.94
N ASP A 92 3.11 2.07 2.84
CA ASP A 92 2.40 2.64 3.99
C ASP A 92 1.73 3.95 3.57
N CYS A 93 0.40 3.99 3.57
CA CYS A 93 -0.37 5.22 3.38
C CYS A 93 -0.48 5.95 4.72
N VAL A 94 0.02 7.18 4.79
CA VAL A 94 0.14 7.94 6.03
C VAL A 94 -0.59 9.28 5.92
N GLY A 95 -1.35 9.62 6.96
CA GLY A 95 -2.09 10.89 7.06
C GLY A 95 -1.20 12.08 7.39
N ALA A 96 -1.79 13.28 7.42
CA ALA A 96 -1.06 14.52 7.77
C ALA A 96 -0.41 14.45 9.17
N GLU A 97 -1.10 13.80 10.12
CA GLU A 97 -0.65 13.64 11.51
C GLU A 97 0.41 12.54 11.70
N GLY A 98 0.83 11.86 10.62
CA GLY A 98 1.82 10.79 10.69
C GLY A 98 1.26 9.40 11.07
N ASP A 99 -0.05 9.27 11.21
CA ASP A 99 -0.72 7.98 11.46
C ASP A 99 -0.80 7.13 10.20
N THR A 100 -0.55 5.83 10.35
CA THR A 100 -0.73 4.85 9.27
C THR A 100 -2.22 4.62 9.04
N LEU A 101 -2.69 4.93 7.83
CA LEU A 101 -4.09 4.86 7.45
C LEU A 101 -4.43 3.56 6.74
N ALA A 102 -3.53 3.07 5.90
CA ALA A 102 -3.68 1.82 5.18
C ALA A 102 -2.31 1.31 4.72
N ARG A 103 -2.25 0.04 4.32
CA ARG A 103 -1.07 -0.58 3.72
C ARG A 103 -1.45 -1.35 2.45
N VAL A 104 -0.62 -1.25 1.42
CA VAL A 104 -0.79 -1.98 0.16
C VAL A 104 0.47 -2.79 -0.09
N TYR A 105 0.39 -4.12 -0.03
CA TYR A 105 1.49 -5.01 -0.40
C TYR A 105 1.40 -5.39 -1.87
N LEU A 106 2.57 -5.48 -2.50
CA LEU A 106 2.72 -6.12 -3.80
C LEU A 106 2.57 -7.62 -3.64
N LEU A 107 1.94 -8.19 -4.65
CA LEU A 107 1.89 -9.62 -4.88
C LEU A 107 2.63 -9.92 -6.18
N PRO A 108 3.02 -11.18 -6.42
CA PRO A 108 3.56 -11.62 -7.71
C PRO A 108 2.69 -11.28 -8.92
N ASP A 109 1.39 -11.09 -8.70
CA ASP A 109 0.39 -10.71 -9.70
C ASP A 109 0.25 -9.18 -9.88
N THR A 110 0.98 -8.37 -9.13
CA THR A 110 1.00 -6.91 -9.25
C THR A 110 1.77 -6.50 -10.51
N ASP A 111 1.27 -5.52 -11.25
CA ASP A 111 2.00 -4.90 -12.36
C ASP A 111 3.18 -4.10 -11.80
N TYR A 112 4.37 -4.67 -11.90
CA TYR A 112 5.59 -4.09 -11.35
C TYR A 112 6.05 -2.84 -12.12
N LEU A 113 5.69 -2.72 -13.41
CA LEU A 113 6.02 -1.52 -14.19
C LEU A 113 5.12 -0.36 -13.76
N ALA A 114 3.83 -0.64 -13.54
CA ALA A 114 2.91 0.35 -12.97
C ALA A 114 3.33 0.77 -11.56
N TRP A 115 3.85 -0.17 -10.75
CA TRP A 115 4.41 0.12 -9.43
C TRP A 115 5.61 1.07 -9.47
N ASP A 116 6.59 0.80 -10.33
CA ASP A 116 7.79 1.64 -10.44
C ASP A 116 7.43 3.06 -10.96
N GLY A 117 6.47 3.14 -11.88
CA GLY A 117 5.94 4.41 -12.40
C GLY A 117 5.03 5.19 -11.45
N LEU A 118 4.50 4.55 -10.40
CA LEU A 118 3.45 5.07 -9.51
C LEU A 118 3.81 6.44 -8.90
N PHE A 119 5.09 6.62 -8.60
CA PHE A 119 5.62 7.78 -7.89
C PHE A 119 6.84 8.40 -8.58
N ALA A 120 6.95 8.24 -9.90
CA ALA A 120 8.07 8.79 -10.67
C ALA A 120 8.26 10.30 -10.45
N ASP A 121 7.16 11.04 -10.36
CA ASP A 121 7.14 12.50 -10.17
C ASP A 121 6.96 12.93 -8.70
N ALA A 122 6.94 11.98 -7.75
CA ALA A 122 6.70 12.29 -6.35
C ALA A 122 7.92 12.91 -5.68
N ILE A 123 7.67 13.88 -4.80
CA ILE A 123 8.72 14.59 -4.07
C ILE A 123 9.19 13.70 -2.91
N ALA A 124 10.46 13.33 -2.91
CA ALA A 124 11.09 12.66 -1.78
C ALA A 124 11.17 13.60 -0.58
N ILE A 125 10.81 13.09 0.59
CA ILE A 125 10.82 13.82 1.84
C ILE A 125 11.58 13.05 2.91
N GLU A 126 11.93 13.74 3.99
CA GLU A 126 12.35 13.08 5.21
C GLU A 126 11.18 12.30 5.82
N ALA A 127 11.50 11.29 6.65
CA ALA A 127 10.48 10.51 7.33
C ALA A 127 9.60 11.45 8.18
N PRO A 128 8.27 11.45 7.99
CA PRO A 128 7.39 12.23 8.83
C PRO A 128 7.50 11.73 10.28
N GLN A 129 7.21 12.60 11.25
CA GLN A 129 7.05 12.18 12.64
C GLN A 129 5.86 11.22 12.69
N ARG A 130 6.16 9.91 12.68
CA ARG A 130 5.16 8.85 12.58
C ARG A 130 5.14 7.99 13.83
N ARG A 131 3.96 7.47 14.15
CA ARG A 131 3.87 6.24 14.93
C ARG A 131 3.97 5.08 13.95
N ALA A 132 4.98 4.23 14.12
CA ALA A 132 5.01 2.96 13.39
C ALA A 132 3.69 2.22 13.68
N PRO A 133 3.07 1.56 12.68
CA PRO A 133 1.85 0.82 12.92
C PRO A 133 2.11 -0.21 14.01
N ASP A 134 1.39 -0.07 15.11
CA ASP A 134 1.54 -0.97 16.24
C ASP A 134 0.75 -2.27 16.01
N ARG A 135 0.91 -3.21 16.94
CA ARG A 135 0.20 -4.49 16.87
C ARG A 135 -1.32 -4.34 16.97
N GLU A 136 -1.81 -3.26 17.58
CA GLU A 136 -3.24 -3.01 17.73
C GLU A 136 -3.84 -2.58 16.39
N TRP A 137 -3.17 -1.66 15.69
CA TRP A 137 -3.52 -1.27 14.33
C TRP A 137 -3.61 -2.48 13.41
N LEU A 138 -2.58 -3.34 13.39
CA LEU A 138 -2.58 -4.57 12.58
C LEU A 138 -3.74 -5.50 12.93
N ARG A 139 -4.02 -5.72 14.22
CA ARG A 139 -5.16 -6.56 14.65
C ARG A 139 -6.51 -5.99 14.25
N SER A 140 -6.64 -4.68 14.18
CA SER A 140 -7.86 -3.99 13.73
C SER A 140 -8.05 -4.04 12.21
N CYS A 141 -6.99 -4.39 11.47
CA CYS A 141 -7.02 -4.47 10.02
C CYS A 141 -7.76 -5.70 9.50
N ARG A 142 -8.29 -5.55 8.29
CA ARG A 142 -8.68 -6.67 7.43
C ARG A 142 -7.77 -6.69 6.22
N ALA A 143 -7.21 -7.85 5.94
CA ALA A 143 -6.43 -8.07 4.73
C ALA A 143 -7.37 -8.55 3.61
N ARG A 144 -7.32 -7.90 2.45
CA ARG A 144 -8.15 -8.22 1.28
C ARG A 144 -7.29 -8.29 0.03
N VAL A 145 -7.48 -9.33 -0.77
CA VAL A 145 -6.88 -9.41 -2.10
C VAL A 145 -7.83 -8.74 -3.08
N LEU A 146 -7.41 -7.61 -3.62
CA LEU A 146 -8.25 -6.79 -4.49
C LEU A 146 -7.44 -6.16 -5.62
N SER A 147 -8.14 -5.64 -6.60
CA SER A 147 -7.60 -4.74 -7.60
C SER A 147 -8.33 -3.41 -7.51
N PHE A 148 -7.58 -2.32 -7.45
CA PHE A 148 -8.14 -0.99 -7.50
C PHE A 148 -8.58 -0.65 -8.92
N GLN A 149 -9.69 0.08 -9.05
CA GLN A 149 -10.18 0.56 -10.32
C GLN A 149 -10.34 2.06 -10.28
N ARG A 150 -9.74 2.77 -11.23
CA ARG A 150 -10.00 4.19 -11.41
C ARG A 150 -11.08 4.38 -12.46
N ARG A 151 -12.05 5.24 -12.15
CA ARG A 151 -13.07 5.74 -13.08
C ARG A 151 -13.11 7.26 -13.04
N ARG A 152 -13.51 7.89 -14.15
CA ARG A 152 -13.71 9.34 -14.22
C ARG A 152 -15.20 9.63 -14.32
N LEU A 153 -15.77 10.37 -13.37
CA LEU A 153 -17.18 10.76 -13.36
C LEU A 153 -17.29 12.28 -13.16
N VAL A 154 -17.78 13.00 -14.17
CA VAL A 154 -18.13 14.45 -14.10
C VAL A 154 -17.12 15.28 -13.29
N GLY A 155 -15.84 15.25 -13.68
CA GLY A 155 -14.77 16.02 -13.02
C GLY A 155 -14.14 15.36 -11.78
N PHE A 156 -14.66 14.23 -11.32
CA PHE A 156 -14.11 13.44 -10.21
C PHE A 156 -13.35 12.22 -10.70
N ASP A 157 -12.20 11.94 -10.07
CA ASP A 157 -11.58 10.61 -10.10
C ASP A 157 -12.14 9.76 -8.98
N VAL A 158 -12.72 8.63 -9.36
CA VAL A 158 -13.37 7.69 -8.45
C VAL A 158 -12.49 6.45 -8.34
N LEU A 159 -12.09 6.10 -7.13
CA LEU A 159 -11.36 4.88 -6.82
C LEU A 159 -12.32 3.82 -6.29
N GLY A 160 -12.50 2.78 -7.08
CA GLY A 160 -13.15 1.54 -6.70
C GLY A 160 -12.14 0.47 -6.30
N ALA A 161 -12.67 -0.63 -5.78
CA ALA A 161 -11.93 -1.86 -5.61
C ALA A 161 -12.85 -3.04 -5.92
N GLN A 162 -12.30 -4.05 -6.56
CA GLN A 162 -12.96 -5.32 -6.82
C GLN A 162 -12.10 -6.46 -6.29
N ASP A 163 -12.72 -7.50 -5.76
CA ASP A 163 -11.99 -8.73 -5.45
C ASP A 163 -11.46 -9.32 -6.74
N VAL A 164 -10.21 -9.78 -6.71
CA VAL A 164 -9.51 -10.26 -7.89
C VAL A 164 -8.97 -11.66 -7.66
N ARG A 165 -9.06 -12.49 -8.70
CA ARG A 165 -8.41 -13.81 -8.68
C ARG A 165 -6.96 -13.63 -9.05
N ILE A 166 -6.09 -13.90 -8.09
CA ILE A 166 -4.63 -13.97 -8.30
C ILE A 166 -4.17 -15.42 -8.48
N SER A 167 -2.94 -15.59 -8.94
CA SER A 167 -2.26 -16.87 -9.11
C SER A 167 -2.19 -17.68 -7.80
N SER A 168 -1.92 -18.98 -7.89
CA SER A 168 -1.67 -19.82 -6.71
C SER A 168 -0.48 -19.32 -5.89
N LEU A 169 0.56 -18.83 -6.57
CA LEU A 169 1.75 -18.24 -5.95
C LEU A 169 1.37 -16.96 -5.19
N GLY A 170 0.63 -16.04 -5.81
CA GLY A 170 0.17 -14.82 -5.14
C GLY A 170 -0.72 -15.10 -3.94
N ARG A 171 -1.60 -16.12 -4.02
CA ARG A 171 -2.38 -16.57 -2.85
C ARG A 171 -1.51 -17.13 -1.73
N GLY A 172 -0.40 -17.80 -2.06
CA GLY A 172 0.59 -18.25 -1.08
C GLY A 172 1.22 -17.06 -0.37
N VAL A 173 1.80 -16.14 -1.13
CA VAL A 173 2.45 -14.92 -0.62
C VAL A 173 1.49 -14.08 0.22
N ALA A 174 0.25 -13.86 -0.24
CA ALA A 174 -0.75 -13.10 0.51
C ALA A 174 -1.08 -13.73 1.87
N ARG A 175 -1.13 -15.07 1.95
CA ARG A 175 -1.35 -15.78 3.22
C ARG A 175 -0.14 -15.68 4.13
N ASP A 176 1.07 -15.82 3.60
CA ASP A 176 2.30 -15.70 4.38
C ASP A 176 2.47 -14.29 4.96
N ILE A 177 2.08 -13.26 4.19
CA ILE A 177 2.02 -11.87 4.69
C ILE A 177 0.99 -11.77 5.81
N ALA A 178 -0.25 -12.21 5.58
CA ALA A 178 -1.32 -12.18 6.59
C ALA A 178 -0.92 -12.88 7.89
N VAL A 179 -0.25 -14.03 7.82
CA VAL A 179 0.26 -14.75 9.01
C VAL A 179 1.35 -13.94 9.70
N SER A 180 2.33 -13.42 8.96
CA SER A 180 3.43 -12.64 9.54
C SER A 180 2.96 -11.34 10.20
N GLU A 181 1.94 -10.69 9.63
CA GLU A 181 1.33 -9.46 10.16
C GLU A 181 0.25 -9.76 11.20
N SER A 182 -0.07 -11.03 11.45
CA SER A 182 -1.15 -11.49 12.35
C SER A 182 -2.53 -10.88 12.00
N VAL A 183 -2.85 -10.79 10.71
CA VAL A 183 -4.09 -10.22 10.18
C VAL A 183 -4.94 -11.31 9.52
N ALA A 184 -6.26 -11.24 9.68
CA ALA A 184 -7.18 -12.14 8.99
C ALA A 184 -7.37 -11.72 7.52
N ILE A 185 -7.23 -12.68 6.61
CA ILE A 185 -7.57 -12.49 5.19
C ILE A 185 -9.06 -12.73 4.98
N THR A 186 -9.73 -11.78 4.32
CA THR A 186 -11.13 -11.91 3.92
C THR A 186 -11.16 -12.31 2.45
N SER A 187 -11.83 -13.43 2.16
CA SER A 187 -11.97 -14.01 0.82
C SER A 187 -13.22 -13.53 0.12
#